data_AF-A0A9P9T9I8-F1
#
_entry.id   AF-A0A9P9T9I8-F1
#
_cell.length_a   1.000
_cell.length_b   1.000
_cell.length_c   1.000
_cell.angle_alpha   90.00
_cell.angle_beta   90.00
_cell.angle_gamma   90.00
#
_symmetry.space_group_name_H-M   'P 1'
#
loop_
_entity.id
_entity.type
_entity.pdbx_description
1 polymer ?
#
loop_
_entity_poly.entity_id
_entity_poly.type
_entity_poly.pdbx_seq_one_letter_code
_entity_poly.pdbx_strand_id
1 'polypeptide(L)'
;MIRICTRAILRSSRVTPLQSSFGYRHFSSTLLRKEDPRIEDFGREIVDEFAVLREKYDSQKHTVVLAHGLLGFDELRLGGRFIPGIQYWRGITDALAAKGIEVIVAAVPPSGSIEARSTKLAESIALKAKGKQINIIAGLDSRYMISQLRPTDFKILSLTTIATPHRGSAFADYVFEYIGPRRIKRIYKVMEYFGFETGAFSQLTQEYMKNNFNPKTPDVEDVKYYSYGASLEPSTWSVFAPSHAIIKSTEGLNDGLVSVHSSQWGDYKGTLIGVSHLDLINWTNRLKWFFWELTGSKRTFNAIAFYLDICDMLANEDL
;
A
#
# COMPACT_ATOMS: atom_id res chain seq x y z
N MET A 1 4.13 -91.59 34.96
CA MET A 1 4.84 -91.77 33.68
C MET A 1 4.86 -90.40 32.98
N ILE A 2 6.03 -89.75 32.95
CA ILE A 2 6.54 -88.73 31.99
C ILE A 2 5.54 -87.64 31.45
N ARG A 3 5.68 -86.41 31.99
CA ARG A 3 6.03 -85.11 31.32
C ARG A 3 5.10 -84.54 30.19
N ILE A 4 4.60 -83.30 30.35
CA ILE A 4 4.99 -82.06 29.58
C ILE A 4 3.93 -80.91 29.57
N CYS A 5 4.45 -79.70 29.82
CA CYS A 5 4.10 -78.33 29.37
C CYS A 5 2.81 -77.56 29.75
N THR A 6 3.09 -76.50 30.55
CA THR A 6 2.85 -75.06 30.36
C THR A 6 1.43 -74.48 30.54
N ARG A 7 1.30 -73.69 31.61
CA ARG A 7 0.19 -72.78 31.94
C ARG A 7 0.11 -71.61 30.94
N ALA A 8 -1.09 -71.31 30.46
CA ALA A 8 -1.46 -70.01 29.88
C ALA A 8 -2.59 -69.39 30.71
N ILE A 9 -2.39 -68.12 31.09
CA ILE A 9 -3.26 -67.32 31.97
C ILE A 9 -4.25 -66.53 31.12
N LEU A 10 -5.54 -66.64 31.44
CA LEU A 10 -6.61 -65.77 30.95
C LEU A 10 -6.48 -64.37 31.57
N ARG A 11 -6.35 -63.32 30.75
CA ARG A 11 -6.44 -61.92 31.18
C ARG A 11 -7.51 -61.16 30.41
N SER A 12 -8.59 -60.86 31.14
CA SER A 12 -9.52 -59.72 31.06
C SER A 12 -9.25 -58.68 29.97
N SER A 13 -10.20 -58.56 29.05
CA SER A 13 -10.34 -57.47 28.07
C SER A 13 -10.65 -56.16 28.80
N ARG A 14 -9.75 -55.17 28.75
CA ARG A 14 -10.04 -53.78 29.10
C ARG A 14 -10.44 -53.03 27.84
N VAL A 15 -11.59 -52.37 27.91
CA VAL A 15 -12.12 -51.44 26.90
C VAL A 15 -11.22 -50.20 26.84
N THR A 16 -10.60 -49.95 25.69
CA THR A 16 -9.93 -48.70 25.35
C THR A 16 -10.94 -47.73 24.71
N PRO A 17 -10.95 -46.43 25.06
CA PRO A 17 -11.79 -45.46 24.37
C PRO A 17 -11.23 -45.19 22.97
N LEU A 18 -12.09 -45.27 21.96
CA LEU A 18 -11.80 -44.79 20.60
C LEU A 18 -11.45 -43.30 20.64
N GLN A 19 -10.19 -42.96 20.40
CA GLN A 19 -9.81 -41.63 19.97
C GLN A 19 -10.36 -41.41 18.57
N SER A 20 -11.36 -40.56 18.43
CA SER A 20 -11.80 -40.04 17.14
C SER A 20 -10.70 -39.12 16.59
N SER A 21 -9.84 -39.64 15.74
CA SER A 21 -8.97 -38.84 14.90
C SER A 21 -9.82 -38.14 13.83
N PHE A 22 -10.35 -36.96 14.18
CA PHE A 22 -10.76 -35.99 13.17
C PHE A 22 -9.48 -35.49 12.48
N GLY A 23 -9.03 -36.24 11.48
CA GLY A 23 -8.06 -35.76 10.52
C GLY A 23 -8.70 -34.62 9.74
N TYR A 24 -8.50 -33.39 10.21
CA TYR A 24 -8.68 -32.21 9.38
C TYR A 24 -7.71 -32.33 8.21
N ARG A 25 -8.20 -32.80 7.07
CA ARG A 25 -7.50 -32.62 5.80
C ARG A 25 -7.50 -31.13 5.52
N HIS A 26 -6.43 -30.44 5.91
CA HIS A 26 -6.11 -29.15 5.33
C HIS A 26 -5.87 -29.36 3.84
N PHE A 27 -6.91 -29.14 3.04
CA PHE A 27 -6.73 -28.82 1.64
C PHE A 27 -6.09 -27.43 1.61
N SER A 28 -4.75 -27.39 1.64
CA SER A 28 -4.01 -26.19 1.26
C SER A 28 -4.19 -26.01 -0.24
N SER A 29 -5.24 -25.28 -0.62
CA SER A 29 -5.49 -24.85 -2.00
C SER A 29 -4.47 -23.81 -2.49
N THR A 30 -3.58 -23.36 -1.60
CA THR A 30 -2.66 -22.24 -1.83
C THR A 30 -1.55 -22.58 -2.82
N LEU A 31 -1.08 -23.83 -2.84
CA LEU A 31 -0.02 -24.25 -3.79
C LEU A 31 -0.56 -24.46 -5.21
N LEU A 32 -1.77 -25.02 -5.35
CA LEU A 32 -2.37 -25.30 -6.67
C LEU A 32 -2.87 -24.04 -7.39
N ARG A 33 -3.14 -22.95 -6.67
CA ARG A 33 -3.54 -21.66 -7.28
C ARG A 33 -2.40 -20.93 -7.99
N LYS A 34 -1.13 -21.22 -7.63
CA LYS A 34 0.06 -20.56 -8.18
C LYS A 34 0.41 -20.96 -9.62
N GLU A 35 -0.22 -22.00 -10.17
CA GLU A 35 0.18 -22.59 -11.46
C GLU A 35 -0.82 -22.36 -12.61
N ASP A 36 -1.97 -21.70 -12.38
CA ASP A 36 -2.87 -21.33 -13.49
C ASP A 36 -2.46 -19.96 -14.05
N PRO A 37 -1.93 -19.86 -15.29
CA PRO A 37 -1.49 -18.59 -15.88
C PRO A 37 -2.64 -17.60 -16.12
N ARG A 38 -3.90 -17.99 -15.90
CA ARG A 38 -5.08 -17.11 -15.95
C ARG A 38 -5.43 -16.50 -14.58
N ILE A 39 -4.83 -16.99 -13.50
CA ILE A 39 -4.99 -16.42 -12.16
C ILE A 39 -3.81 -15.49 -11.95
N GLU A 40 -4.06 -14.19 -12.04
CA GLU A 40 -3.06 -13.18 -11.68
C GLU A 40 -2.67 -13.36 -10.21
N ASP A 41 -1.37 -13.36 -9.91
CA ASP A 41 -0.87 -13.45 -8.53
C ASP A 41 -1.12 -12.11 -7.83
N PHE A 42 -2.22 -12.03 -7.08
CA PHE A 42 -2.58 -10.84 -6.27
C PHE A 42 -1.86 -10.80 -4.92
N GLY A 43 -0.89 -11.70 -4.70
CA GLY A 43 -0.16 -11.83 -3.45
C GLY A 43 -1.05 -12.21 -2.27
N ARG A 44 -0.56 -11.92 -1.05
CA ARG A 44 -1.31 -12.13 0.19
C ARG A 44 -2.50 -11.18 0.28
N GLU A 45 -3.70 -11.69 0.48
CA GLU A 45 -4.88 -10.87 0.78
C GLU A 45 -4.89 -10.46 2.25
N ILE A 46 -5.06 -9.17 2.52
CA ILE A 46 -5.14 -8.57 3.86
C ILE A 46 -6.53 -7.97 4.03
N VAL A 47 -7.38 -8.64 4.80
CA VAL A 47 -8.79 -8.29 4.94
C VAL A 47 -9.05 -7.41 6.17
N ASP A 48 -8.55 -7.82 7.34
CA ASP A 48 -8.87 -7.16 8.62
C ASP A 48 -7.67 -7.05 9.59
N GLU A 49 -6.46 -7.42 9.16
CA GLU A 49 -5.26 -7.37 10.00
C GLU A 49 -4.99 -5.97 10.57
N PHE A 50 -5.36 -4.93 9.80
CA PHE A 50 -5.23 -3.54 10.19
C PHE A 50 -6.56 -2.91 10.58
N ALA A 51 -7.57 -3.69 10.96
CA ALA A 51 -8.86 -3.15 11.40
C ALA A 51 -8.76 -2.39 12.74
N VAL A 52 -7.86 -2.86 13.63
CA VAL A 52 -7.70 -2.37 15.00
C VAL A 52 -6.24 -2.05 15.32
N LEU A 53 -6.02 -1.16 16.29
CA LEU A 53 -4.69 -0.89 16.81
C LEU A 53 -4.26 -2.07 17.70
N ARG A 54 -3.02 -2.54 17.52
CA ARG A 54 -2.39 -3.49 18.44
C ARG A 54 -2.02 -2.78 19.75
N GLU A 55 -2.00 -3.53 20.85
CA GLU A 55 -1.57 -2.99 22.15
C GLU A 55 -0.10 -2.53 22.10
N LYS A 56 0.74 -3.30 21.41
CA LYS A 56 2.17 -3.07 21.28
C LYS A 56 2.60 -3.06 19.80
N TYR A 57 3.46 -2.11 19.49
CA TYR A 57 4.28 -2.02 18.29
C TYR A 57 5.73 -1.82 18.75
N ASP A 58 6.68 -2.43 18.07
CA ASP A 58 8.09 -2.20 18.28
C ASP A 58 8.50 -0.83 17.71
N SER A 59 9.39 -0.16 18.44
CA SER A 59 9.74 1.24 18.13
C SER A 59 10.76 1.29 17.02
N GLN A 60 10.38 1.91 15.91
CA GLN A 60 11.28 2.25 14.82
C GLN A 60 12.36 3.24 15.33
N LYS A 61 13.64 2.88 15.17
CA LYS A 61 14.83 3.64 15.60
C LYS A 61 15.27 4.66 14.55
N HIS A 62 14.98 4.41 13.28
CA HIS A 62 15.39 5.23 12.15
C HIS A 62 14.30 6.23 11.77
N THR A 63 14.70 7.39 11.23
CA THR A 63 13.75 8.45 10.89
C THR A 63 12.85 8.00 9.74
N VAL A 64 11.54 8.15 9.90
CA VAL A 64 10.56 7.83 8.85
C VAL A 64 10.27 9.06 8.02
N VAL A 65 10.42 8.98 6.70
CA VAL A 65 10.02 10.02 5.77
C VAL A 65 8.68 9.65 5.15
N LEU A 66 7.70 10.53 5.29
CA LEU A 66 6.41 10.43 4.61
C LEU A 66 6.36 11.46 3.47
N ALA A 67 6.20 11.00 2.24
CA ALA A 67 6.05 11.87 1.08
C ALA A 67 4.80 11.52 0.28
N HIS A 68 4.05 12.55 -0.10
CA HIS A 68 2.77 12.37 -0.78
C HIS A 68 2.93 12.11 -2.30
N GLY A 69 1.93 11.45 -2.89
CA GLY A 69 1.87 11.19 -4.33
C GLY A 69 1.44 12.40 -5.17
N LEU A 70 1.17 12.15 -6.45
CA LEU A 70 0.66 13.18 -7.38
C LEU A 70 -0.67 13.72 -6.83
N LEU A 71 -0.83 15.04 -6.79
CA LEU A 71 -1.94 15.78 -6.17
C LEU A 71 -2.05 15.71 -4.65
N GLY A 72 -1.03 15.16 -3.98
CA GLY A 72 -0.91 15.42 -2.56
C GLY A 72 -0.59 16.90 -2.29
N PHE A 73 -0.99 17.35 -1.11
CA PHE A 73 -0.75 18.69 -0.56
C PHE A 73 -0.23 18.51 0.86
N ASP A 74 0.59 19.41 1.39
CA ASP A 74 0.97 19.30 2.80
C ASP A 74 -0.21 19.60 3.73
N GLU A 75 -0.89 20.72 3.45
CA GLU A 75 -2.00 21.25 4.23
C GLU A 75 -3.00 21.94 3.29
N LEU A 76 -4.21 21.40 3.16
CA LEU A 76 -5.30 22.01 2.40
C LEU A 76 -6.15 22.87 3.34
N ARG A 77 -6.05 24.20 3.22
CA ARG A 77 -6.86 25.15 3.98
C ARG A 77 -8.14 25.51 3.22
N LEU A 78 -9.18 24.69 3.37
CA LEU A 78 -10.48 24.90 2.71
C LEU A 78 -11.33 26.05 3.28
N GLY A 79 -10.91 26.66 4.40
CA GLY A 79 -11.77 27.53 5.21
C GLY A 79 -11.13 28.83 5.72
N GLY A 80 -10.19 29.40 4.96
CA GLY A 80 -9.46 30.61 5.38
C GLY A 80 -8.55 30.36 6.60
N ARG A 81 -8.03 31.44 7.20
CA ARG A 81 -7.02 31.39 8.27
C ARG A 81 -7.54 30.85 9.63
N PHE A 82 -8.85 30.67 9.76
CA PHE A 82 -9.53 30.33 11.01
C PHE A 82 -10.02 28.87 11.09
N ILE A 83 -9.95 28.12 9.99
CA ILE A 83 -10.28 26.69 9.96
C ILE A 83 -8.94 25.92 9.88
N PRO A 84 -8.66 24.98 10.81
CA PRO A 84 -7.41 24.23 10.79
C PRO A 84 -7.27 23.50 9.46
N GLY A 85 -6.11 23.63 8.84
CA GLY A 85 -5.88 23.02 7.54
C GLY A 85 -5.87 21.50 7.63
N ILE A 86 -6.27 20.91 6.53
CA ILE A 86 -6.39 19.48 6.40
C ILE A 86 -5.04 18.92 5.94
N GLN A 87 -4.42 18.09 6.77
CA GLN A 87 -3.18 17.41 6.40
C GLN A 87 -3.44 16.22 5.46
N TYR A 88 -2.45 15.88 4.63
CA TYR A 88 -2.50 14.66 3.81
C TYR A 88 -2.46 13.40 4.68
N TRP A 89 -1.53 13.36 5.65
CA TRP A 89 -1.32 12.27 6.59
C TRP A 89 -2.19 12.39 7.86
N ARG A 90 -3.51 12.51 7.71
CA ARG A 90 -4.42 12.84 8.84
C ARG A 90 -4.25 11.88 10.02
N GLY A 91 -3.73 12.37 11.15
CA GLY A 91 -3.56 11.61 12.39
C GLY A 91 -2.51 10.49 12.32
N ILE A 92 -1.90 10.24 11.16
CA ILE A 92 -0.85 9.24 11.00
C ILE A 92 0.44 9.77 11.62
N THR A 93 0.83 11.01 11.28
CA THR A 93 2.03 11.66 11.85
C THR A 93 1.97 11.74 13.37
N ASP A 94 0.80 12.12 13.91
CA ASP A 94 0.59 12.26 15.34
C ASP A 94 0.67 10.90 16.05
N ALA A 95 0.09 9.85 15.45
CA ALA A 95 0.15 8.51 16.01
C ALA A 95 1.56 7.91 16.00
N LEU A 96 2.32 8.13 14.92
CA LEU A 96 3.73 7.72 14.85
C LEU A 96 4.58 8.46 15.88
N ALA A 97 4.42 9.79 15.99
CA ALA A 97 5.14 10.59 16.97
C ALA A 97 4.78 10.22 18.41
N ALA A 98 3.52 9.89 18.69
CA ALA A 98 3.07 9.40 20.00
C ALA A 98 3.70 8.05 20.38
N LYS A 99 4.23 7.29 19.42
CA LYS A 99 5.01 6.07 19.63
C LYS A 99 6.52 6.31 19.66
N GLY A 100 6.96 7.58 19.68
CA GLY A 100 8.37 7.96 19.75
C GLY A 100 9.11 7.87 18.41
N ILE A 101 8.40 7.67 17.30
CA ILE A 101 8.98 7.58 15.96
C ILE A 101 9.23 8.99 15.44
N GLU A 102 10.47 9.29 15.04
CA GLU A 102 10.78 10.56 14.40
C GLU A 102 10.26 10.55 12.95
N VAL A 103 9.38 11.50 12.63
CA VAL A 103 8.75 11.60 11.31
C VAL A 103 9.15 12.90 10.61
N ILE A 104 9.65 12.77 9.39
CA ILE A 104 9.83 13.86 8.44
C ILE A 104 8.71 13.81 7.42
N VAL A 105 7.85 14.82 7.39
CA VAL A 105 6.92 15.02 6.28
C VAL A 105 7.61 15.83 5.19
N ALA A 106 7.69 15.29 3.98
CA ALA A 106 8.30 15.94 2.83
C ALA A 106 7.22 16.32 1.80
N ALA A 107 7.29 17.58 1.40
CA ALA A 107 6.38 18.19 0.44
C ALA A 107 6.96 18.09 -0.96
N VAL A 108 6.13 17.79 -1.95
CA VAL A 108 6.52 17.90 -3.37
C VAL A 108 5.50 18.74 -4.13
N PRO A 109 5.90 19.39 -5.25
CA PRO A 109 4.95 20.08 -6.10
C PRO A 109 3.77 19.17 -6.50
N PRO A 110 2.50 19.60 -6.35
CA PRO A 110 1.33 18.73 -6.53
C PRO A 110 1.16 18.22 -7.97
N SER A 111 1.68 18.94 -8.97
CA SER A 111 1.52 18.65 -10.40
C SER A 111 2.81 18.70 -11.21
N GLY A 112 3.95 18.75 -10.54
CA GLY A 112 5.26 18.73 -11.18
C GLY A 112 5.60 17.35 -11.76
N SER A 113 6.53 17.30 -12.72
CA SER A 113 7.03 16.02 -13.23
C SER A 113 7.68 15.18 -12.13
N ILE A 114 7.79 13.87 -12.33
CA ILE A 114 8.46 12.98 -11.36
C ILE A 114 9.88 13.49 -11.06
N GLU A 115 10.62 13.93 -12.07
CA GLU A 115 11.97 14.49 -11.91
C GLU A 115 11.98 15.73 -11.02
N ALA A 116 11.10 16.71 -11.30
CA ALA A 116 11.01 17.94 -10.51
C ALA A 116 10.58 17.67 -9.06
N ARG A 117 9.62 16.76 -8.88
CA ARG A 117 9.13 16.34 -7.56
C ARG A 117 10.20 15.59 -6.77
N SER A 118 10.96 14.72 -7.42
CA SER A 118 12.07 13.97 -6.82
C SER A 118 13.21 14.89 -6.36
N THR A 119 13.53 15.92 -7.14
CA THR A 119 14.53 16.91 -6.74
C THR A 119 14.08 17.67 -5.48
N LYS A 120 12.81 18.10 -5.43
CA LYS A 120 12.26 18.75 -4.23
C LYS A 120 12.16 17.82 -3.03
N LEU A 121 11.86 16.54 -3.26
CA LEU A 121 11.88 15.52 -2.23
C LEU A 121 13.28 15.40 -1.62
N ALA A 122 14.32 15.28 -2.44
CA ALA A 122 15.71 15.18 -1.98
C ALA A 122 16.14 16.40 -1.16
N GLU A 123 15.85 17.61 -1.66
CA GLU A 123 16.14 18.87 -0.95
C GLU A 123 15.43 18.92 0.42
N SER A 124 14.14 18.58 0.47
CA SER A 124 13.35 18.60 1.71
C SER A 124 13.88 17.60 2.73
N ILE A 125 14.29 16.40 2.29
CA ILE A 125 14.85 15.39 3.18
C ILE A 125 16.23 15.83 3.68
N ALA A 126 17.12 16.31 2.81
CA ALA A 126 18.46 16.75 3.21
C ALA A 126 18.43 17.81 4.32
N LEU A 127 17.53 18.80 4.20
CA LEU A 127 17.36 19.86 5.20
C LEU A 127 16.91 19.35 6.58
N LYS A 128 16.10 18.28 6.61
CA LYS A 128 15.45 17.78 7.83
C LYS A 128 16.18 16.58 8.44
N ALA A 129 16.69 15.67 7.62
CA ALA A 129 17.34 14.43 8.04
C ALA A 129 18.76 14.65 8.59
N LYS A 130 19.49 15.67 8.12
CA LYS A 130 20.81 16.07 8.66
C LYS A 130 21.78 14.88 8.85
N GLY A 131 21.95 14.04 7.82
CA GLY A 131 22.85 12.88 7.87
C GLY A 131 22.29 11.61 8.50
N LYS A 132 21.03 11.59 8.96
CA LYS A 132 20.40 10.40 9.55
C LYS A 132 20.17 9.30 8.51
N GLN A 133 20.04 8.08 9.04
CA GLN A 133 19.52 6.94 8.29
C GLN A 133 17.99 7.00 8.28
N ILE A 134 17.39 6.77 7.11
CA ILE A 134 15.96 7.01 6.90
C ILE A 134 15.25 5.82 6.23
N ASN A 135 13.97 5.65 6.57
CA ASN A 135 13.03 4.79 5.85
C ASN A 135 11.96 5.65 5.18
N ILE A 136 11.73 5.45 3.89
CA ILE A 136 10.81 6.28 3.11
C ILE A 136 9.51 5.52 2.88
N ILE A 137 8.37 6.16 3.15
CA ILE A 137 7.04 5.68 2.75
C ILE A 137 6.47 6.68 1.74
N ALA A 138 6.46 6.30 0.47
CA ALA A 138 6.19 7.19 -0.66
C ALA A 138 5.97 6.38 -1.96
N GLY A 139 6.03 7.03 -3.13
CA GLY A 139 5.82 6.39 -4.43
C GLY A 139 6.95 6.61 -5.44
N LEU A 140 6.56 6.88 -6.69
CA LEU A 140 7.48 6.97 -7.84
C LEU A 140 8.60 8.00 -7.68
N ASP A 141 8.31 9.15 -7.07
CA ASP A 141 9.32 10.19 -6.86
C ASP A 141 10.50 9.68 -6.03
N SER A 142 10.24 8.83 -5.04
CA SER A 142 11.30 8.23 -4.23
C SER A 142 12.13 7.22 -5.02
N ARG A 143 11.50 6.41 -5.88
CA ARG A 143 12.25 5.51 -6.78
C ARG A 143 13.18 6.28 -7.71
N TYR A 144 12.69 7.37 -8.30
CA TYR A 144 13.51 8.23 -9.15
C TYR A 144 14.64 8.89 -8.35
N MET A 145 14.33 9.48 -7.20
CA MET A 145 15.33 10.09 -6.31
C MET A 145 16.43 9.09 -5.93
N ILE A 146 16.06 7.89 -5.48
CA ILE A 146 17.01 6.85 -5.06
C ILE A 146 17.89 6.42 -6.24
N SER A 147 17.29 6.13 -7.39
CA SER A 147 18.01 5.52 -8.51
C SER A 147 18.83 6.52 -9.33
N GLN A 148 18.26 7.70 -9.59
CA GLN A 148 18.81 8.70 -10.51
C GLN A 148 19.54 9.85 -9.80
N LEU A 149 18.98 10.36 -8.70
CA LEU A 149 19.59 11.49 -7.99
C LEU A 149 20.67 11.06 -7.00
N ARG A 150 20.52 9.87 -6.40
CA ARG A 150 21.48 9.25 -5.47
C ARG A 150 22.03 10.25 -4.42
N PRO A 151 21.15 10.89 -3.64
CA PRO A 151 21.58 11.88 -2.65
C PRO A 151 22.51 11.23 -1.61
N THR A 152 23.48 12.01 -1.13
CA THR A 152 24.49 11.55 -0.15
C THR A 152 24.40 12.24 1.20
N ASP A 153 23.54 13.26 1.34
CA ASP A 153 23.31 14.01 2.59
C ASP A 153 22.60 13.20 3.70
N PHE A 154 22.10 12.01 3.36
CA PHE A 154 21.41 11.07 4.25
C PHE A 154 21.51 9.65 3.68
N LYS A 155 21.33 8.63 4.52
CA LYS A 155 21.38 7.23 4.09
C LYS A 155 19.98 6.64 4.02
N ILE A 156 19.60 6.15 2.85
CA ILE A 156 18.31 5.52 2.62
C ILE A 156 18.44 4.02 2.95
N LEU A 157 17.63 3.52 3.87
CA LEU A 157 17.60 2.11 4.26
C LEU A 157 16.50 1.35 3.54
N SER A 158 15.32 1.95 3.41
CA SER A 158 14.21 1.36 2.67
C SER A 158 13.31 2.37 1.96
N LEU A 159 12.58 1.86 0.97
CA LEU A 159 11.41 2.47 0.37
C LEU A 159 10.23 1.49 0.48
N THR A 160 9.19 1.90 1.19
CA THR A 160 7.89 1.23 1.18
C THR A 160 6.92 2.01 0.30
N THR A 161 6.40 1.39 -0.75
CA THR A 161 5.36 1.98 -1.60
C THR A 161 3.98 1.45 -1.26
N ILE A 162 2.98 2.30 -1.40
CA ILE A 162 1.59 1.96 -1.07
C ILE A 162 0.73 2.39 -2.26
N ALA A 163 0.07 1.43 -2.90
CA ALA A 163 -0.79 1.63 -4.07
C ALA A 163 -0.14 2.51 -5.17
N THR A 164 1.17 2.36 -5.38
CA THR A 164 1.92 3.19 -6.32
C THR A 164 1.81 2.59 -7.73
N PRO A 165 1.53 3.36 -8.79
CA PRO A 165 1.39 2.81 -10.14
C PRO A 165 2.76 2.53 -10.78
N HIS A 166 3.50 1.52 -10.29
CA HIS A 166 4.84 1.17 -10.80
C HIS A 166 4.84 0.76 -12.27
N ARG A 167 3.72 0.24 -12.77
CA ARG A 167 3.51 -0.12 -14.18
C ARG A 167 2.54 0.82 -14.89
N GLY A 168 2.21 1.95 -14.26
CA GLY A 168 1.23 2.91 -14.76
C GLY A 168 -0.21 2.54 -14.39
N SER A 169 -1.17 3.20 -15.03
CA SER A 169 -2.60 2.94 -14.85
C SER A 169 -3.31 3.04 -16.18
N ALA A 170 -4.17 2.06 -16.49
CA ALA A 170 -5.05 2.08 -17.65
C ALA A 170 -6.05 3.25 -17.59
N PHE A 171 -6.37 3.76 -16.40
CA PHE A 171 -7.10 5.01 -16.29
C PHE A 171 -6.26 6.18 -16.80
N ALA A 172 -4.95 6.18 -16.53
CA ALA A 172 -4.05 7.20 -17.05
C ALA A 172 -3.95 7.15 -18.58
N ASP A 173 -3.84 5.94 -19.15
CA ASP A 173 -3.86 5.72 -20.59
C ASP A 173 -5.19 6.17 -21.20
N TYR A 174 -6.33 5.78 -20.60
CA TYR A 174 -7.65 6.15 -21.07
C TYR A 174 -7.82 7.66 -21.20
N VAL A 175 -7.45 8.44 -20.17
CA VAL A 175 -7.53 9.90 -20.25
C VAL A 175 -6.64 10.41 -21.39
N PHE A 176 -5.42 9.86 -21.52
CA PHE A 176 -4.46 10.33 -22.52
C PHE A 176 -4.90 10.00 -23.95
N GLU A 177 -5.38 8.78 -24.21
CA GLU A 177 -5.81 8.30 -25.52
C GLU A 177 -7.14 8.93 -25.96
N TYR A 178 -8.15 8.95 -25.09
CA TYR A 178 -9.48 9.43 -25.46
C TYR A 178 -9.50 10.95 -25.68
N ILE A 179 -8.65 11.67 -24.96
CA ILE A 179 -8.66 13.13 -25.00
C ILE A 179 -7.55 13.66 -25.92
N GLY A 180 -6.37 13.05 -25.93
CA GLY A 180 -5.23 13.43 -26.78
C GLY A 180 -4.61 14.78 -26.39
N PRO A 181 -3.29 14.98 -26.62
CA PRO A 181 -2.58 16.20 -26.19
C PRO A 181 -3.11 17.49 -26.85
N ARG A 182 -3.74 17.36 -28.03
CA ARG A 182 -4.33 18.49 -28.78
C ARG A 182 -5.65 19.03 -28.19
N ARG A 183 -6.27 18.31 -27.24
CA ARG A 183 -7.51 18.76 -26.57
C ARG A 183 -7.25 19.01 -25.07
N ILE A 184 -6.14 19.69 -24.79
CA ILE A 184 -5.68 20.02 -23.42
C ILE A 184 -6.80 20.60 -22.54
N LYS A 185 -7.68 21.48 -23.08
CA LYS A 185 -8.83 22.04 -22.35
C LYS A 185 -9.84 20.99 -21.88
N ARG A 186 -10.01 19.90 -22.62
CA ARG A 186 -10.87 18.77 -22.19
C ARG A 186 -10.15 17.88 -21.18
N ILE A 187 -8.83 17.74 -21.27
CA ILE A 187 -8.02 17.06 -20.24
C ILE A 187 -8.17 17.83 -18.94
N TYR A 188 -7.95 19.15 -18.94
CA TYR A 188 -8.17 20.00 -17.77
C TYR A 188 -9.57 19.84 -17.21
N LYS A 189 -10.63 19.81 -18.03
CA LYS A 189 -12.01 19.68 -17.55
C LYS A 189 -12.32 18.30 -16.94
N VAL A 190 -11.84 17.22 -17.55
CA VAL A 190 -12.00 15.86 -17.00
C VAL A 190 -11.18 15.71 -15.73
N MET A 191 -9.95 16.22 -15.75
CA MET A 191 -9.07 16.22 -14.59
C MET A 191 -9.67 17.05 -13.46
N GLU A 192 -10.13 18.27 -13.70
CA GLU A 192 -10.85 19.12 -12.74
C GLU A 192 -12.12 18.44 -12.20
N TYR A 193 -12.90 17.77 -13.06
CA TYR A 193 -14.07 16.97 -12.64
C TYR A 193 -13.68 15.88 -11.63
N PHE A 194 -12.50 15.29 -11.77
CA PHE A 194 -11.97 14.31 -10.84
C PHE A 194 -11.05 14.94 -9.76
N GLY A 195 -10.79 16.25 -9.77
CA GLY A 195 -9.92 16.97 -8.83
C GLY A 195 -8.40 16.93 -9.13
N PHE A 196 -8.00 16.71 -10.38
CA PHE A 196 -6.61 16.50 -10.83
C PHE A 196 -6.01 17.70 -11.60
N GLU A 197 -4.70 17.93 -11.47
CA GLU A 197 -3.87 18.85 -12.28
C GLU A 197 -3.06 18.07 -13.34
N THR A 198 -2.87 18.65 -14.53
CA THR A 198 -2.57 17.86 -15.76
C THR A 198 -1.09 17.69 -16.10
N GLY A 199 -0.17 18.33 -15.38
CA GLY A 199 1.25 18.43 -15.78
C GLY A 199 2.02 17.11 -15.74
N ALA A 200 1.67 16.19 -14.85
CA ALA A 200 2.42 14.96 -14.59
C ALA A 200 1.60 13.67 -14.72
N PHE A 201 0.36 13.78 -15.18
CA PHE A 201 -0.51 12.62 -15.34
C PHE A 201 -0.07 11.71 -16.51
N SER A 202 0.56 12.27 -17.55
CA SER A 202 1.16 11.48 -18.64
C SER A 202 2.27 10.56 -18.15
N GLN A 203 2.97 10.93 -17.07
CA GLN A 203 4.00 10.09 -16.47
C GLN A 203 3.41 8.94 -15.65
N LEU A 204 2.09 8.86 -15.49
CA LEU A 204 1.39 7.71 -14.86
C LEU A 204 0.85 6.71 -15.90
N THR A 205 1.06 6.94 -17.19
CA THR A 205 0.66 6.01 -18.27
C THR A 205 1.48 4.72 -18.20
N GLN A 206 0.89 3.60 -18.64
CA GLN A 206 1.60 2.33 -18.70
C GLN A 206 2.76 2.41 -19.71
N GLU A 207 2.53 3.09 -20.83
CA GLU A 207 3.53 3.33 -21.86
C GLU A 207 4.75 4.09 -21.31
N TYR A 208 4.54 5.18 -20.57
CA TYR A 208 5.64 5.93 -19.96
C TYR A 208 6.37 5.09 -18.91
N MET A 209 5.63 4.38 -18.04
CA MET A 209 6.23 3.57 -17.00
C MET A 209 7.10 2.43 -17.56
N LYS A 210 6.62 1.75 -18.60
CA LYS A 210 7.30 0.65 -19.26
C LYS A 210 8.52 1.11 -20.06
N ASN A 211 8.37 2.13 -20.90
CA ASN A 211 9.39 2.48 -21.89
C ASN A 211 10.33 3.61 -21.45
N ASN A 212 9.98 4.37 -20.41
CA ASN A 212 10.79 5.50 -19.94
C ASN A 212 11.20 5.37 -18.47
N PHE A 213 10.23 5.21 -17.56
CA PHE A 213 10.51 5.31 -16.12
C PHE A 213 11.29 4.10 -15.60
N ASN A 214 10.72 2.89 -15.70
CA ASN A 214 11.31 1.68 -15.09
C ASN A 214 12.70 1.34 -15.64
N PRO A 215 12.97 1.44 -16.96
CA PRO A 215 14.33 1.20 -17.49
C PRO A 215 15.38 2.16 -16.92
N LYS A 216 14.98 3.39 -16.57
CA LYS A 216 15.87 4.41 -16.00
C LYS A 216 15.91 4.37 -14.48
N THR A 217 15.02 3.64 -13.81
CA THR A 217 14.91 3.64 -12.34
C THR A 217 14.99 2.22 -11.78
N PRO A 218 16.10 1.49 -12.04
CA PRO A 218 16.34 0.21 -11.38
C PRO A 218 16.51 0.41 -9.87
N ASP A 219 16.19 -0.64 -9.13
CA ASP A 219 16.42 -0.69 -7.68
C ASP A 219 17.91 -0.62 -7.36
N VAL A 220 18.24 0.01 -6.23
CA VAL A 220 19.61 0.14 -5.73
C VAL A 220 19.85 -0.94 -4.68
N GLU A 221 20.92 -1.72 -4.84
CA GLU A 221 21.19 -2.94 -4.07
C GLU A 221 21.21 -2.74 -2.54
N ASP A 222 21.70 -1.59 -2.08
CA ASP A 222 21.80 -1.25 -0.64
C ASP A 222 20.50 -0.73 -0.03
N VAL A 223 19.42 -0.60 -0.82
CA VAL A 223 18.11 -0.12 -0.37
C VAL A 223 17.11 -1.27 -0.42
N LYS A 224 16.33 -1.44 0.66
CA LYS A 224 15.23 -2.41 0.68
C LYS A 224 13.96 -1.81 0.07
N TYR A 225 13.25 -2.59 -0.73
CA TYR A 225 12.03 -2.16 -1.39
C TYR A 225 10.88 -3.04 -0.95
N TYR A 226 9.84 -2.42 -0.39
CA TYR A 226 8.60 -3.06 0.00
C TYR A 226 7.44 -2.42 -0.73
N SER A 227 6.35 -3.16 -0.91
CA SER A 227 5.13 -2.56 -1.43
C SER A 227 3.85 -3.22 -0.93
N TYR A 228 2.79 -2.42 -0.91
CA TYR A 228 1.43 -2.83 -0.61
C TYR A 228 0.49 -2.40 -1.73
N GLY A 229 -0.44 -3.27 -2.09
CA GLY A 229 -1.55 -2.95 -2.98
C GLY A 229 -2.84 -2.72 -2.20
N ALA A 230 -3.85 -2.24 -2.90
CA ALA A 230 -5.20 -2.14 -2.37
C ALA A 230 -6.22 -2.50 -3.46
N SER A 231 -7.39 -2.96 -3.03
CA SER A 231 -8.52 -3.20 -3.91
C SER A 231 -9.83 -2.84 -3.24
N LEU A 232 -10.76 -2.35 -4.04
CA LEU A 232 -12.08 -1.89 -3.63
C LEU A 232 -13.08 -2.40 -4.65
N GLU A 233 -14.24 -2.90 -4.20
CA GLU A 233 -15.42 -2.98 -5.07
C GLU A 233 -16.33 -1.78 -4.75
N PRO A 234 -16.34 -0.73 -5.60
CA PRO A 234 -17.08 0.48 -5.30
C PRO A 234 -18.59 0.29 -5.52
N SER A 235 -19.40 0.93 -4.69
CA SER A 235 -20.81 1.12 -5.00
C SER A 235 -20.98 1.99 -6.27
N THR A 236 -22.11 1.89 -6.95
CA THR A 236 -22.40 2.64 -8.19
C THR A 236 -22.36 4.16 -8.02
N TRP A 237 -22.50 4.67 -6.79
CA TRP A 237 -22.45 6.11 -6.47
C TRP A 237 -21.06 6.60 -6.03
N SER A 238 -20.06 5.71 -6.02
CA SER A 238 -18.69 6.08 -5.68
C SER A 238 -18.08 6.96 -6.77
N VAL A 239 -17.33 7.99 -6.35
CA VAL A 239 -16.51 8.82 -7.27
C VAL A 239 -15.46 7.99 -8.01
N PHE A 240 -15.05 6.85 -7.46
CA PHE A 240 -14.11 5.92 -8.08
C PHE A 240 -14.75 4.90 -9.00
N ALA A 241 -16.09 4.79 -9.05
CA ALA A 241 -16.74 3.77 -9.90
C ALA A 241 -16.34 3.88 -11.39
N PRO A 242 -16.25 5.08 -12.01
CA PRO A 242 -15.84 5.18 -13.41
C PRO A 242 -14.39 4.76 -13.66
N SER A 243 -13.44 5.27 -12.87
CA SER A 243 -12.02 4.94 -13.01
C SER A 243 -11.74 3.48 -12.68
N HIS A 244 -12.39 2.96 -11.62
CA HIS A 244 -12.33 1.55 -11.25
C HIS A 244 -12.82 0.65 -12.39
N ALA A 245 -13.93 0.99 -13.06
CA ALA A 245 -14.46 0.18 -14.16
C ALA A 245 -13.49 0.13 -15.36
N ILE A 246 -12.86 1.25 -15.70
CA ILE A 246 -11.86 1.34 -16.77
C ILE A 246 -10.63 0.47 -16.44
N ILE A 247 -10.13 0.56 -15.21
CA ILE A 247 -8.99 -0.25 -14.78
C ILE A 247 -9.39 -1.72 -14.72
N LYS A 248 -10.56 -2.05 -14.15
CA LYS A 248 -11.02 -3.43 -14.00
C LYS A 248 -11.19 -4.17 -15.31
N SER A 249 -11.62 -3.49 -16.37
CA SER A 249 -11.71 -4.11 -17.69
C SER A 249 -10.36 -4.45 -18.32
N THR A 250 -9.27 -3.83 -17.87
CA THR A 250 -7.94 -3.89 -18.52
C THR A 250 -6.89 -4.58 -17.65
N GLU A 251 -6.88 -4.28 -16.35
CA GLU A 251 -5.87 -4.68 -15.36
C GLU A 251 -6.45 -5.41 -14.13
N GLY A 252 -7.76 -5.66 -14.09
CA GLY A 252 -8.38 -6.44 -13.01
C GLY A 252 -8.55 -5.69 -11.68
N LEU A 253 -8.22 -6.35 -10.56
CA LEU A 253 -8.46 -5.81 -9.22
C LEU A 253 -7.72 -4.48 -9.02
N ASN A 254 -8.40 -3.48 -8.46
CA ASN A 254 -7.85 -2.14 -8.30
C ASN A 254 -8.52 -1.36 -7.16
N ASP A 255 -7.86 -0.31 -6.71
CA ASP A 255 -8.31 0.56 -5.62
C ASP A 255 -9.14 1.78 -6.07
N GLY A 256 -9.47 1.83 -7.36
CA GLY A 256 -10.11 2.96 -8.02
C GLY A 256 -9.18 3.81 -8.89
N LEU A 257 -7.86 3.75 -8.71
CA LEU A 257 -6.88 4.52 -9.50
C LEU A 257 -5.70 3.68 -9.99
N VAL A 258 -5.33 2.65 -9.23
CA VAL A 258 -4.16 1.80 -9.48
C VAL A 258 -4.55 0.34 -9.34
N SER A 259 -4.16 -0.49 -10.32
CA SER A 259 -4.35 -1.93 -10.25
C SER A 259 -3.43 -2.58 -9.21
N VAL A 260 -3.88 -3.69 -8.63
CA VAL A 260 -3.08 -4.50 -7.71
C VAL A 260 -1.76 -4.91 -8.38
N HIS A 261 -1.83 -5.39 -9.62
CA HIS A 261 -0.65 -5.76 -10.41
C HIS A 261 0.33 -4.59 -10.62
N SER A 262 -0.18 -3.37 -10.91
CA SER A 262 0.68 -2.20 -11.05
C SER A 262 1.32 -1.77 -9.72
N SER A 263 0.66 -2.05 -8.58
CA SER A 263 1.17 -1.71 -7.25
C SER A 263 2.33 -2.58 -6.75
N GLN A 264 2.52 -3.78 -7.32
CA GLN A 264 3.52 -4.75 -6.86
C GLN A 264 4.95 -4.33 -7.22
N TRP A 265 5.83 -4.20 -6.23
CA TRP A 265 7.24 -3.85 -6.41
C TRP A 265 8.13 -4.37 -5.26
N GLY A 266 9.36 -4.77 -5.54
CA GLY A 266 10.27 -5.32 -4.53
C GLY A 266 9.65 -6.49 -3.77
N ASP A 267 9.80 -6.52 -2.45
CA ASP A 267 9.13 -7.48 -1.56
C ASP A 267 7.68 -7.05 -1.31
N TYR A 268 6.76 -7.64 -2.07
CA TYR A 268 5.34 -7.35 -2.01
C TYR A 268 4.69 -7.98 -0.77
N LYS A 269 4.21 -7.14 0.15
CA LYS A 269 3.69 -7.58 1.46
C LYS A 269 2.21 -7.99 1.43
N GLY A 270 1.44 -7.52 0.44
CA GLY A 270 0.07 -7.97 0.21
C GLY A 270 -0.89 -6.90 -0.32
N THR A 271 -2.13 -7.32 -0.54
CA THR A 271 -3.24 -6.51 -1.05
C THR A 271 -4.26 -6.24 0.06
N LEU A 272 -4.51 -4.97 0.36
CA LEU A 272 -5.56 -4.52 1.27
C LEU A 272 -6.94 -4.64 0.61
N ILE A 273 -7.82 -5.49 1.14
CA ILE A 273 -9.14 -5.76 0.55
C ILE A 273 -10.21 -4.81 1.11
N GLY A 274 -11.03 -4.25 0.21
CA GLY A 274 -12.08 -3.29 0.57
C GLY A 274 -11.55 -1.88 0.88
N VAL A 275 -10.35 -1.56 0.40
CA VAL A 275 -9.64 -0.30 0.67
C VAL A 275 -9.49 0.46 -0.65
N SER A 276 -10.04 1.67 -0.71
CA SER A 276 -9.85 2.59 -1.83
C SER A 276 -8.55 3.37 -1.71
N HIS A 277 -8.13 4.00 -2.81
CA HIS A 277 -6.93 4.84 -2.83
C HIS A 277 -6.96 5.96 -1.76
N LEU A 278 -8.14 6.51 -1.43
CA LEU A 278 -8.29 7.55 -0.38
C LEU A 278 -8.38 7.00 1.04
N ASP A 279 -8.81 5.74 1.22
CA ASP A 279 -8.82 5.09 2.55
C ASP A 279 -7.38 4.97 3.09
N LEU A 280 -6.40 4.74 2.19
CA LEU A 280 -4.97 4.59 2.51
C LEU A 280 -4.35 5.81 3.19
N ILE A 281 -4.87 7.01 2.93
CA ILE A 281 -4.42 8.27 3.54
C ILE A 281 -5.41 8.83 4.57
N ASN A 282 -6.37 8.02 5.03
CA ASN A 282 -7.33 8.39 6.08
C ASN A 282 -8.34 9.50 5.69
N TRP A 283 -8.67 9.66 4.39
CA TRP A 283 -9.50 10.78 3.90
C TRP A 283 -11.00 10.51 3.86
N THR A 284 -11.40 9.28 3.56
CA THR A 284 -12.78 8.80 3.50
C THR A 284 -13.43 8.67 4.88
N ASN A 285 -12.65 8.76 5.96
CA ASN A 285 -13.05 8.24 7.25
C ASN A 285 -14.24 8.99 7.89
N ARG A 286 -14.23 10.30 8.13
CA ARG A 286 -15.30 10.90 8.98
C ARG A 286 -16.77 10.66 8.57
N LEU A 287 -17.12 10.77 7.29
CA LEU A 287 -18.50 10.53 6.84
C LEU A 287 -18.84 9.02 6.85
N LYS A 288 -17.92 8.20 6.34
CA LYS A 288 -18.06 6.73 6.29
C LYS A 288 -18.22 6.14 7.70
N TRP A 289 -17.56 6.74 8.69
CA TRP A 289 -17.62 6.33 10.11
C TRP A 289 -18.99 6.59 10.71
N PHE A 290 -19.53 7.79 10.48
CA PHE A 290 -20.89 8.12 10.93
C PHE A 290 -21.93 7.17 10.32
N PHE A 291 -21.80 6.85 9.03
CA PHE A 291 -22.70 5.88 8.39
C PHE A 291 -22.49 4.44 8.90
N TRP A 292 -21.26 3.99 9.14
CA TRP A 292 -20.98 2.63 9.61
C TRP A 292 -21.39 2.37 11.06
N GLU A 293 -21.23 3.36 11.94
CA GLU A 293 -21.71 3.31 13.32
C GLU A 293 -23.24 3.20 13.36
N LEU A 294 -23.92 3.79 12.37
CA LEU A 294 -25.36 3.72 12.20
C LEU A 294 -25.84 2.38 11.59
N THR A 295 -25.04 1.77 10.71
CA THR A 295 -25.40 0.51 10.02
C THR A 295 -24.87 -0.76 10.69
N GLY A 296 -24.07 -0.65 11.75
CA GLY A 296 -23.47 -1.78 12.45
C GLY A 296 -22.41 -2.54 11.63
N SER A 297 -21.86 -1.92 10.59
CA SER A 297 -20.88 -2.56 9.71
C SER A 297 -19.50 -2.66 10.39
N LYS A 298 -18.87 -3.84 10.33
CA LYS A 298 -17.54 -4.05 10.92
C LYS A 298 -16.46 -3.30 10.12
N ARG A 299 -15.58 -2.61 10.84
CA ARG A 299 -14.40 -1.96 10.29
C ARG A 299 -13.39 -3.00 9.83
N THR A 300 -12.95 -2.92 8.58
CA THR A 300 -11.92 -3.81 8.03
C THR A 300 -10.55 -3.14 7.91
N PHE A 301 -10.49 -1.80 7.91
CA PHE A 301 -9.22 -1.07 7.74
C PHE A 301 -9.09 0.19 8.61
N ASN A 302 -7.90 0.37 9.16
CA ASN A 302 -7.45 1.52 9.92
C ASN A 302 -6.08 1.98 9.41
N ALA A 303 -6.04 3.11 8.71
CA ALA A 303 -4.80 3.68 8.21
C ALA A 303 -3.76 3.86 9.34
N ILE A 304 -4.15 4.32 10.53
CA ILE A 304 -3.20 4.48 11.64
C ILE A 304 -2.58 3.14 12.05
N ALA A 305 -3.40 2.08 12.15
CA ALA A 305 -2.90 0.74 12.47
C ALA A 305 -1.94 0.24 11.39
N PHE A 306 -2.27 0.49 10.13
CA PHE A 306 -1.45 0.11 8.98
C PHE A 306 -0.07 0.81 8.96
N TYR A 307 0.00 2.14 9.16
CA TYR A 307 1.29 2.84 9.21
C TYR A 307 2.13 2.45 10.41
N LEU A 308 1.50 2.21 11.57
CA LEU A 308 2.21 1.67 12.74
C LEU A 308 2.77 0.27 12.46
N ASP A 309 2.02 -0.57 11.73
CA ASP A 309 2.46 -1.90 11.36
C ASP A 309 3.63 -1.89 10.37
N ILE A 310 3.63 -0.96 9.40
CA ILE A 310 4.79 -0.73 8.53
C ILE A 310 6.03 -0.36 9.35
N CYS A 311 5.90 0.55 10.31
CA CYS A 311 7.02 0.93 11.16
C CYS A 311 7.52 -0.21 12.05
N ASP A 312 6.60 -1.03 12.57
CA ASP A 312 6.91 -2.24 13.34
C ASP A 312 7.65 -3.30 12.49
N MET A 313 7.18 -3.54 11.27
CA MET A 313 7.86 -4.39 10.30
C MET A 313 9.29 -3.89 10.03
N LEU A 314 9.46 -2.60 9.73
CA LEU A 314 10.79 -2.03 9.47
C LEU A 314 11.71 -2.15 10.69
N ALA A 315 11.19 -1.93 11.90
CA ALA A 315 11.95 -2.11 13.13
C ALA A 315 12.41 -3.56 13.34
N ASN A 316 11.57 -4.53 12.97
CA ASN A 316 11.88 -5.96 13.04
C ASN A 316 12.88 -6.43 11.98
N GLU A 317 13.04 -5.67 10.89
CA GLU A 317 14.06 -5.92 9.86
C GLU A 317 15.39 -5.18 10.16
N ASP A 318 15.52 -4.55 11.34
CA ASP A 318 16.65 -3.70 11.74
C ASP A 318 16.94 -2.55 10.75
N LEU A 319 15.88 -2.05 10.10
CA LEU A 319 15.89 -0.94 9.14
C LEU A 319 15.40 0.34 9.75
#